data_AF-A0A6A5DPY5-F1
#
_entry.id   AF-A0A6A5DPY5-F1
#
_cell.length_a   1.000
_cell.length_b   1.000
_cell.length_c   1.000
_cell.angle_alpha   90.00
_cell.angle_beta   90.00
_cell.angle_gamma   90.00
#
_symmetry.space_group_name_H-M   'P 1'
#
loop_
_entity.id
_entity.type
_entity.pdbx_description
1 polymer ?
#
loop_
_entity_poly.entity_id
_entity_poly.type
_entity_poly.pdbx_seq_one_letter_code
_entity_poly.pdbx_strand_id
1 'polypeptide(L)'
;MAAEEAGGVGRSPACLCVLCGLPAAGKSTLARKVLRSAPLHGWRATVVPYDDLIPEHAFQIRAEEDGGTLQEIHTEWKSHRQAVLQCIEQFLEKPQLLAELPVSCQIDSAAWQQCIRALLQPEALDRSQAERAPLLFLLDDNFYYPSMRYEMYQLARKYSLGFCQVYLQCDLESCISRNQCRSEPIPTEVILEMVKRLESPNPQKNSWETNSISLNTTDNLSKCDIQRVMELISSALSNPLSPAEDNTKQKEADRLKCATNVVHQTDQACRRHISEAMKTARENQVAPKHMKSLAAQLNESKATFLHNLRRQLLQEASFAQEEDIDVERVVKRAVDVFDHEKKEILLRIMNENN
;
A
#
# COMPACT_ATOMS: atom_id res chain seq x y z
N MET A 1 -33.87 8.91 38.05
CA MET A 1 -33.85 10.26 37.43
C MET A 1 -32.76 10.26 36.39
N ALA A 2 -33.09 10.82 35.23
CA ALA A 2 -32.44 10.65 33.93
C ALA A 2 -30.97 11.12 33.87
N ALA A 3 -30.19 10.42 33.04
CA ALA A 3 -29.06 10.89 32.22
C ALA A 3 -28.45 9.66 31.55
N GLU A 4 -28.17 9.56 30.24
CA GLU A 4 -28.31 10.44 29.09
C GLU A 4 -28.20 9.49 27.88
N GLU A 5 -29.21 9.48 27.01
CA GLU A 5 -29.10 8.88 25.68
C GLU A 5 -28.15 9.74 24.85
N ALA A 6 -26.89 9.31 24.73
CA ALA A 6 -26.01 9.80 23.68
C ALA A 6 -26.40 9.10 22.37
N GLY A 7 -27.37 9.69 21.66
CA GLY A 7 -27.76 9.30 20.31
C GLY A 7 -26.61 9.49 19.32
N GLY A 8 -25.72 8.51 19.21
CA GLY A 8 -24.87 8.34 18.05
C GLY A 8 -25.73 7.81 16.90
N VAL A 9 -25.84 8.56 15.80
CA VAL A 9 -26.41 8.06 14.54
C VAL A 9 -25.62 6.81 14.16
N GLY A 10 -26.20 5.63 14.40
CA GLY A 10 -25.52 4.35 14.24
C GLY A 10 -25.09 4.17 12.80
N ARG A 11 -23.77 4.27 12.55
CA ARG A 11 -23.17 3.99 11.25
C ARG A 11 -23.48 2.55 10.84
N SER A 12 -23.82 2.34 9.57
CA SER A 12 -24.10 1.00 9.04
C SER A 12 -22.89 0.08 9.30
N PRO A 13 -23.09 -1.15 9.80
CA PRO A 13 -22.00 -2.11 9.94
C PRO A 13 -21.29 -2.27 8.59
N ALA A 14 -19.97 -2.40 8.60
CA ALA A 14 -19.21 -2.58 7.37
C ALA A 14 -18.15 -3.66 7.53
N CYS A 15 -17.80 -4.33 6.43
CA CYS A 15 -16.75 -5.34 6.38
C CYS A 15 -15.80 -5.08 5.22
N LEU A 16 -14.50 -5.18 5.50
CA LEU A 16 -13.44 -5.23 4.48
C LEU A 16 -13.05 -6.70 4.28
N CYS A 17 -13.33 -7.24 3.09
CA CYS A 17 -12.96 -8.61 2.71
C CYS A 17 -11.83 -8.56 1.69
N VAL A 18 -10.65 -8.99 2.11
CA VAL A 18 -9.44 -9.06 1.26
C VAL A 18 -9.42 -10.35 0.46
N LEU A 19 -9.27 -10.27 -0.87
CA LEU A 19 -9.03 -11.42 -1.72
C LEU A 19 -7.53 -11.52 -1.99
N CYS A 20 -6.89 -12.64 -1.66
CA CYS A 20 -5.44 -12.84 -1.81
C CYS A 20 -5.16 -14.02 -2.73
N GLY A 21 -4.15 -13.90 -3.58
CA GLY A 21 -3.70 -15.00 -4.45
C GLY A 21 -3.01 -14.52 -5.72
N LEU A 22 -2.44 -15.48 -6.46
CA LEU A 22 -1.72 -15.20 -7.70
C LEU A 22 -2.60 -14.51 -8.76
N PRO A 23 -1.98 -13.81 -9.73
CA PRO A 23 -2.67 -13.42 -10.95
C PRO A 23 -3.38 -14.62 -11.57
N ALA A 24 -4.59 -14.41 -12.08
CA ALA A 24 -5.44 -15.46 -12.65
C ALA A 24 -5.88 -16.61 -11.71
N ALA A 25 -5.66 -16.51 -10.39
CA ALA A 25 -6.21 -17.45 -9.41
C ALA A 25 -7.75 -17.40 -9.26
N GLY A 26 -8.42 -16.44 -9.91
CA GLY A 26 -9.89 -16.35 -9.93
C GLY A 26 -10.52 -15.39 -8.91
N LYS A 27 -9.74 -14.44 -8.37
CA LYS A 27 -10.19 -13.45 -7.36
C LYS A 27 -11.38 -12.63 -7.85
N SER A 28 -11.26 -11.98 -9.01
CA SER A 28 -12.35 -11.22 -9.64
C SER A 28 -13.58 -12.07 -9.98
N THR A 29 -13.39 -13.37 -10.25
CA THR A 29 -14.51 -14.30 -10.46
C THR A 29 -15.22 -14.61 -9.14
N LEU A 30 -14.48 -14.85 -8.06
CA LEU A 30 -15.06 -14.99 -6.72
C LEU A 30 -15.80 -13.72 -6.30
N ALA A 31 -15.16 -12.55 -6.46
CA ALA A 31 -15.72 -11.25 -6.10
C ALA A 31 -17.10 -11.03 -6.76
N ARG A 32 -17.21 -11.30 -8.07
CA ARG A 32 -18.49 -11.21 -8.80
C ARG A 32 -19.55 -12.21 -8.31
N LYS A 33 -19.14 -13.43 -7.95
CA LYS A 33 -20.08 -14.44 -7.39
C LYS A 33 -20.60 -13.99 -6.03
N VAL A 34 -19.73 -13.48 -5.15
CA VAL A 34 -20.11 -12.95 -3.83
C VAL A 34 -20.99 -11.71 -3.97
N LEU A 35 -20.65 -10.78 -4.85
CA LEU A 35 -21.43 -9.57 -5.14
C LEU A 35 -22.88 -9.90 -5.53
N ARG A 36 -23.09 -10.94 -6.36
CA ARG A 36 -24.44 -11.40 -6.77
C ARG A 36 -25.23 -12.04 -5.64
N SER A 37 -24.56 -12.65 -4.67
CA SER A 37 -25.19 -13.30 -3.51
C SER A 37 -25.43 -12.34 -2.34
N ALA A 38 -24.71 -11.22 -2.27
CA ALA A 38 -24.78 -10.25 -1.17
C ALA A 38 -26.21 -9.71 -0.88
N PRO A 39 -27.05 -9.39 -1.88
CA PRO A 39 -28.42 -8.95 -1.62
C PRO A 39 -29.29 -9.99 -0.91
N LEU A 40 -29.02 -11.29 -1.12
CA LEU A 40 -29.75 -12.38 -0.43
C LEU A 40 -29.48 -12.40 1.08
N HIS A 41 -28.38 -11.80 1.51
CA HIS A 41 -28.02 -11.61 2.91
C HIS A 41 -28.31 -10.19 3.42
N GLY A 42 -28.95 -9.35 2.60
CA GLY A 42 -29.27 -7.97 2.94
C GLY A 42 -28.06 -7.03 2.97
N TRP A 43 -26.96 -7.38 2.29
CA TRP A 43 -25.75 -6.57 2.26
C TRP A 43 -25.71 -5.65 1.03
N ARG A 44 -25.22 -4.43 1.23
CA ARG A 44 -24.80 -3.51 0.17
C ARG A 44 -23.33 -3.76 -0.11
N ALA A 45 -23.05 -4.42 -1.22
CA ALA A 45 -21.70 -4.85 -1.55
C ALA A 45 -21.14 -4.10 -2.76
N THR A 46 -19.83 -3.88 -2.77
CA THR A 46 -19.06 -3.44 -3.93
C THR A 46 -17.80 -4.26 -4.07
N VAL A 47 -17.30 -4.35 -5.30
CA VAL A 47 -15.93 -4.77 -5.59
C VAL A 47 -15.09 -3.50 -5.72
N VAL A 48 -13.86 -3.54 -5.19
CA VAL A 48 -12.83 -2.52 -5.38
C VAL A 48 -11.74 -3.15 -6.23
N PRO A 49 -11.82 -3.05 -7.57
CA PRO A 49 -10.86 -3.64 -8.50
C PRO A 49 -9.61 -2.76 -8.59
N TYR A 50 -8.50 -3.20 -7.99
CA TYR A 50 -7.26 -2.42 -7.99
C TYR A 50 -6.69 -2.25 -9.40
N ASP A 51 -6.83 -3.26 -10.25
CA ASP A 51 -6.39 -3.23 -11.65
C ASP A 51 -7.08 -2.10 -12.46
N ASP A 52 -8.36 -1.79 -12.17
CA ASP A 52 -9.10 -0.71 -12.87
C ASP A 52 -8.87 0.67 -12.24
N LEU A 53 -8.53 0.71 -10.95
CA LEU A 53 -8.33 1.95 -10.20
C LEU A 53 -6.92 2.52 -10.35
N ILE A 54 -5.93 1.65 -10.53
CA ILE A 54 -4.52 2.02 -10.62
C ILE A 54 -4.12 2.05 -12.09
N PRO A 55 -3.58 3.18 -12.58
CA PRO A 55 -3.23 3.28 -13.99
C PRO A 55 -2.05 2.38 -14.34
N GLU A 56 -2.05 1.82 -15.56
CA GLU A 56 -1.06 0.83 -16.01
C GLU A 56 0.41 1.27 -15.83
N HIS A 57 0.70 2.56 -16.03
CA HIS A 57 2.06 3.11 -15.89
C HIS A 57 2.60 2.98 -14.46
N ALA A 58 1.73 2.89 -13.44
CA ALA A 58 2.14 2.72 -12.05
C ALA A 58 2.76 1.35 -11.76
N PHE A 59 2.46 0.35 -12.60
CA PHE A 59 3.00 -1.01 -12.50
C PHE A 59 4.30 -1.18 -13.30
N GLN A 60 4.67 -0.20 -14.13
CA GLN A 60 5.89 -0.25 -14.92
C GLN A 60 7.10 0.10 -14.04
N ILE A 61 8.17 -0.66 -14.19
CA ILE A 61 9.47 -0.31 -13.62
C ILE A 61 10.05 0.80 -14.52
N ARG A 62 10.02 2.05 -14.05
CA ARG A 62 10.74 3.13 -14.73
C ARG A 62 12.23 2.92 -14.50
N ALA A 63 12.92 2.37 -15.50
CA ALA A 63 14.35 2.61 -15.65
C ALA A 63 14.45 3.94 -16.41
N GLU A 64 14.74 5.03 -15.70
CA GLU A 64 15.19 6.24 -16.40
C GLU A 64 16.57 5.92 -16.98
N GLU A 65 16.65 5.78 -18.31
CA GLU A 65 17.90 5.83 -19.05
C GLU A 65 18.38 7.30 -19.06
N ASP A 66 18.90 7.77 -17.93
CA ASP A 66 19.84 8.88 -17.94
C ASP A 66 21.20 8.37 -17.42
N GLY A 67 22.24 8.67 -18.20
CA GLY A 67 23.50 7.92 -18.17
C GLY A 67 24.12 7.79 -16.78
N GLY A 68 24.16 6.55 -16.26
CA GLY A 68 25.16 6.10 -15.29
C GLY A 68 24.71 5.89 -13.85
N THR A 69 23.52 6.34 -13.44
CA THR A 69 23.11 6.21 -12.03
C THR A 69 22.08 5.09 -11.87
N LEU A 70 22.46 3.99 -11.21
CA LEU A 70 21.53 2.99 -10.66
C LEU A 70 20.70 3.66 -9.53
N GLN A 71 19.70 4.45 -9.90
CA GLN A 71 18.75 5.03 -8.94
C GLN A 71 17.58 4.06 -8.70
N GLU A 72 17.14 4.05 -7.45
CA GLU A 72 16.19 3.14 -6.85
C GLU A 72 14.92 2.93 -7.67
N ILE A 73 14.52 1.66 -7.80
CA ILE A 73 13.29 1.20 -8.46
C ILE A 73 12.07 1.65 -7.63
N HIS A 74 11.67 2.91 -7.78
CA HIS A 74 10.45 3.43 -7.17
C HIS A 74 9.25 2.93 -7.97
N THR A 75 8.57 1.95 -7.43
CA THR A 75 7.32 1.46 -8.00
C THR A 75 6.16 2.31 -7.50
N GLU A 76 5.64 3.18 -8.37
CA GLU A 76 4.54 4.10 -8.05
C GLU A 76 3.30 3.36 -7.52
N TRP A 77 3.08 2.10 -7.91
CA TRP A 77 1.90 1.31 -7.47
C TRP A 77 1.65 1.34 -5.95
N LYS A 78 2.69 1.47 -5.12
CA LYS A 78 2.51 1.59 -3.65
C LYS A 78 1.72 2.85 -3.27
N SER A 79 2.03 4.01 -3.85
CA SER A 79 1.31 5.25 -3.56
C SER A 79 -0.12 5.21 -4.10
N HIS A 80 -0.30 4.58 -5.27
CA HIS A 80 -1.64 4.36 -5.82
C HIS A 80 -2.51 3.46 -4.92
N ARG A 81 -1.96 2.38 -4.35
CA ARG A 81 -2.70 1.55 -3.37
C ARG A 81 -3.04 2.30 -2.10
N GLN A 82 -2.14 3.16 -1.62
CA GLN A 82 -2.42 4.04 -0.50
C GLN A 82 -3.57 5.02 -0.82
N ALA A 83 -3.63 5.53 -2.05
CA ALA A 83 -4.73 6.37 -2.49
C ALA A 83 -6.08 5.61 -2.53
N VAL A 84 -6.09 4.33 -2.94
CA VAL A 84 -7.29 3.47 -2.84
C VAL A 84 -7.73 3.33 -1.37
N LEU A 85 -6.79 3.06 -0.45
CA LEU A 85 -7.08 2.97 0.99
C LEU A 85 -7.69 4.28 1.52
N GLN A 86 -7.13 5.43 1.15
CA GLN A 86 -7.65 6.75 1.52
C GLN A 86 -9.05 7.00 0.97
N CYS A 87 -9.35 6.55 -0.24
CA CYS A 87 -10.69 6.68 -0.83
C CYS A 87 -11.72 5.84 -0.06
N ILE A 88 -11.37 4.61 0.32
CA ILE A 88 -12.21 3.77 1.18
C ILE A 88 -12.42 4.46 2.53
N GLU A 89 -11.35 4.96 3.15
CA GLU A 89 -11.40 5.68 4.43
C GLU A 89 -12.31 6.91 4.39
N GLN A 90 -12.19 7.74 3.35
CA GLN A 90 -13.05 8.91 3.17
C GLN A 90 -14.51 8.55 2.95
N PHE A 91 -14.77 7.50 2.16
CA PHE A 91 -16.13 6.96 2.00
C PHE A 91 -16.72 6.53 3.33
N LEU A 92 -15.91 5.84 4.14
CA LEU A 92 -16.29 5.36 5.45
C LEU A 92 -16.59 6.50 6.43
N GLU A 93 -15.85 7.62 6.38
CA GLU A 93 -16.09 8.79 7.23
C GLU A 93 -17.32 9.60 6.82
N LYS A 94 -17.47 9.87 5.52
CA LYS A 94 -18.47 10.80 4.99
C LYS A 94 -19.14 10.25 3.72
N PRO A 95 -20.00 9.22 3.82
CA PRO A 95 -20.62 8.59 2.65
C PRO A 95 -21.43 9.56 1.76
N GLN A 96 -21.96 10.63 2.36
CA GLN A 96 -22.89 11.59 1.74
C GLN A 96 -22.20 12.74 1.01
N LEU A 97 -20.90 12.98 1.24
CA LEU A 97 -20.14 14.12 0.67
C LEU A 97 -19.34 13.76 -0.58
N LEU A 98 -19.46 12.53 -1.08
CA LEU A 98 -18.64 11.97 -2.16
C LEU A 98 -18.97 12.43 -3.60
N ALA A 99 -19.82 13.44 -3.75
CA ALA A 99 -20.00 14.08 -5.05
C ALA A 99 -18.74 14.83 -5.52
N GLU A 100 -17.84 15.18 -4.60
CA GLU A 100 -16.57 15.86 -4.89
C GLU A 100 -15.43 15.11 -4.17
N LEU A 101 -14.69 14.26 -4.91
CA LEU A 101 -13.48 13.62 -4.40
C LEU A 101 -12.47 14.69 -3.94
N PRO A 102 -11.72 14.48 -2.84
CA PRO A 102 -10.55 15.30 -2.58
C PRO A 102 -9.49 15.07 -3.67
N VAL A 103 -8.83 16.18 -4.00
CA VAL A 103 -8.01 16.49 -5.19
C VAL A 103 -6.71 15.64 -5.32
N SER A 104 -6.52 14.57 -4.55
CA SER A 104 -5.34 13.69 -4.67
C SER A 104 -5.57 12.60 -5.71
N CYS A 105 -5.60 13.00 -6.99
CA CYS A 105 -5.94 12.20 -8.18
C CYS A 105 -4.89 11.14 -8.57
N GLN A 106 -4.56 10.23 -7.66
CA GLN A 106 -3.70 9.09 -8.00
C GLN A 106 -4.50 7.89 -8.52
N ILE A 107 -5.83 7.84 -8.38
CA ILE A 107 -6.63 6.72 -8.91
C ILE A 107 -7.61 7.18 -9.97
N ASP A 108 -8.08 6.25 -10.79
CA ASP A 108 -9.13 6.53 -11.78
C ASP A 108 -10.45 6.90 -11.07
N SER A 109 -10.85 8.16 -11.23
CA SER A 109 -12.03 8.72 -10.58
C SER A 109 -13.35 8.13 -11.10
N ALA A 110 -13.41 7.75 -12.39
CA ALA A 110 -14.62 7.19 -12.99
C ALA A 110 -14.83 5.74 -12.51
N ALA A 111 -13.76 4.95 -12.47
CA ALA A 111 -13.76 3.60 -11.90
C ALA A 111 -14.16 3.64 -10.41
N TRP A 112 -13.62 4.58 -9.63
CA TRP A 112 -14.01 4.75 -8.22
C TRP A 112 -15.49 5.10 -8.06
N GLN A 113 -15.99 6.08 -8.83
CA GLN A 113 -17.41 6.47 -8.81
C GLN A 113 -18.33 5.30 -9.17
N GLN A 114 -17.92 4.46 -10.11
CA GLN A 114 -18.68 3.27 -10.49
C GLN A 114 -18.75 2.24 -9.36
N CYS A 115 -17.66 2.04 -8.60
CA CYS A 115 -17.63 1.16 -7.44
C CYS A 115 -18.62 1.64 -6.36
N ILE A 116 -18.52 2.91 -5.95
CA ILE A 116 -19.33 3.43 -4.84
C ILE A 116 -20.80 3.64 -5.21
N ARG A 117 -21.13 3.77 -6.50
CA ARG A 117 -22.52 3.93 -6.95
C ARG A 117 -23.42 2.78 -6.48
N ALA A 118 -22.92 1.55 -6.53
CA ALA A 118 -23.64 0.36 -6.07
C ALA A 118 -23.92 0.41 -4.55
N LEU A 119 -23.07 1.10 -3.79
CA LEU A 119 -23.33 1.33 -2.37
C LEU A 119 -24.37 2.43 -2.18
N LEU A 120 -24.33 3.51 -2.95
CA LEU A 120 -25.18 4.71 -2.73
C LEU A 120 -26.62 4.58 -3.21
N GLN A 121 -26.92 3.74 -4.21
CA GLN A 121 -28.25 3.59 -4.81
C GLN A 121 -28.88 2.24 -4.42
N PRO A 122 -29.67 2.15 -3.34
CA PRO A 122 -30.41 0.94 -3.02
C PRO A 122 -31.62 0.81 -3.95
N GLU A 123 -31.53 -0.07 -4.94
CA GLU A 123 -32.52 -0.21 -6.01
C GLU A 123 -33.87 -0.82 -5.54
N ALA A 124 -34.00 -1.27 -4.29
CA ALA A 124 -35.15 -2.11 -3.89
C ALA A 124 -35.63 -2.05 -2.42
N LEU A 125 -35.05 -1.21 -1.54
CA LEU A 125 -35.49 -1.10 -0.13
C LEU A 125 -36.08 0.28 0.18
N ASP A 126 -37.00 0.29 1.15
CA ASP A 126 -37.40 1.50 1.86
C ASP A 126 -36.12 2.25 2.31
N ARG A 127 -35.98 3.53 1.93
CA ARG A 127 -34.70 4.28 2.08
C ARG A 127 -34.13 4.19 3.50
N SER A 128 -35.01 4.17 4.48
CA SER A 128 -34.69 4.05 5.91
C SER A 128 -34.03 2.71 6.29
N GLN A 129 -34.42 1.60 5.66
CA GLN A 129 -33.84 0.28 5.88
C GLN A 129 -32.56 0.07 5.06
N ALA A 130 -32.51 0.63 3.86
CA ALA A 130 -31.34 0.58 3.00
C ALA A 130 -30.12 1.29 3.60
N GLU A 131 -30.35 2.40 4.32
CA GLU A 131 -29.30 3.12 5.03
C GLU A 131 -28.69 2.30 6.19
N ARG A 132 -29.43 1.33 6.74
CA ARG A 132 -28.96 0.47 7.85
C ARG A 132 -28.35 -0.85 7.37
N ALA A 133 -28.50 -1.20 6.10
CA ALA A 133 -27.96 -2.43 5.54
C ALA A 133 -26.42 -2.48 5.65
N PRO A 134 -25.83 -3.61 6.06
CA PRO A 134 -24.38 -3.73 6.17
C PRO A 134 -23.67 -3.48 4.84
N LEU A 135 -22.55 -2.79 4.90
CA LEU A 135 -21.67 -2.53 3.76
C LEU A 135 -20.61 -3.63 3.63
N LEU A 136 -20.34 -4.06 2.41
CA LEU A 136 -19.27 -5.02 2.12
C LEU A 136 -18.36 -4.48 1.01
N PHE A 137 -17.07 -4.37 1.32
CA PHE A 137 -16.03 -4.06 0.35
C PHE A 137 -15.25 -5.33 0.04
N LEU A 138 -15.35 -5.82 -1.20
CA LEU A 138 -14.53 -6.90 -1.72
C LEU A 138 -13.30 -6.30 -2.39
N LEU A 139 -12.16 -6.40 -1.73
CA LEU A 139 -10.90 -5.82 -2.21
C LEU A 139 -10.24 -6.81 -3.17
N ASP A 140 -10.29 -6.51 -4.46
CA ASP A 140 -9.79 -7.36 -5.54
C ASP A 140 -8.42 -6.85 -6.02
N ASP A 141 -7.38 -7.42 -5.41
CA ASP A 141 -5.97 -7.24 -5.74
C ASP A 141 -5.25 -8.56 -5.40
N ASN A 142 -3.97 -8.68 -5.69
CA ASN A 142 -3.18 -9.86 -5.36
C ASN A 142 -2.94 -10.05 -3.84
N PHE A 143 -2.84 -8.96 -3.08
CA PHE A 143 -2.54 -8.91 -1.64
C PHE A 143 -1.44 -9.90 -1.19
N TYR A 144 -0.38 -10.03 -1.99
CA TYR A 144 0.58 -11.12 -1.84
C TYR A 144 1.54 -10.97 -0.65
N TYR A 145 1.76 -9.76 -0.13
CA TYR A 145 2.50 -9.54 1.11
C TYR A 145 1.57 -9.36 2.32
N PRO A 146 1.97 -9.81 3.53
CA PRO A 146 1.21 -9.59 4.75
C PRO A 146 1.03 -8.11 5.08
N SER A 147 2.04 -7.27 4.81
CA SER A 147 1.96 -5.82 5.04
C SER A 147 0.78 -5.18 4.31
N MET A 148 0.52 -5.57 3.06
CA MET A 148 -0.60 -5.08 2.26
C MET A 148 -1.96 -5.40 2.90
N ARG A 149 -2.09 -6.58 3.51
CA ARG A 149 -3.32 -7.03 4.18
C ARG A 149 -3.47 -6.35 5.54
N TYR A 150 -2.36 -6.11 6.21
CA TYR A 150 -2.32 -5.44 7.51
C TYR A 150 -2.83 -4.00 7.43
N GLU A 151 -2.56 -3.27 6.35
CA GLU A 151 -3.11 -1.91 6.16
C GLU A 151 -4.65 -1.90 6.18
N MET A 152 -5.28 -2.87 5.52
CA MET A 152 -6.73 -3.02 5.52
C MET A 152 -7.25 -3.46 6.88
N TYR A 153 -6.52 -4.32 7.59
CA TYR A 153 -6.83 -4.68 8.96
C TYR A 153 -6.77 -3.46 9.89
N GLN A 154 -5.76 -2.59 9.75
CA GLN A 154 -5.63 -1.36 10.53
C GLN A 154 -6.79 -0.40 10.26
N LEU A 155 -7.18 -0.23 8.99
CA LEU A 155 -8.34 0.56 8.63
C LEU A 155 -9.63 -0.01 9.24
N ALA A 156 -9.81 -1.34 9.18
CA ALA A 156 -10.94 -2.01 9.80
C ALA A 156 -10.98 -1.79 11.32
N ARG A 157 -9.84 -1.88 12.01
CA ARG A 157 -9.77 -1.55 13.44
C ARG A 157 -10.10 -0.09 13.74
N LYS A 158 -9.57 0.84 12.95
CA LYS A 158 -9.77 2.29 13.16
C LYS A 158 -11.25 2.67 13.19
N TYR A 159 -12.07 2.04 12.36
CA TYR A 159 -13.50 2.33 12.24
C TYR A 159 -14.42 1.25 12.82
N SER A 160 -13.89 0.31 13.60
CA SER A 160 -14.65 -0.81 14.17
C SER A 160 -15.42 -1.63 13.13
N LEU A 161 -14.74 -2.04 12.06
CA LEU A 161 -15.32 -2.81 10.95
C LEU A 161 -15.05 -4.31 11.12
N GLY A 162 -15.88 -5.12 10.46
CA GLY A 162 -15.54 -6.51 10.18
C GLY A 162 -14.32 -6.60 9.24
N PHE A 163 -13.49 -7.61 9.45
CA PHE A 163 -12.34 -7.89 8.59
C PHE A 163 -12.20 -9.39 8.39
N CYS A 164 -12.02 -9.79 7.13
CA CYS A 164 -11.71 -11.17 6.78
C CYS A 164 -10.89 -11.27 5.50
N GLN A 165 -10.29 -12.44 5.28
CA GLN A 165 -9.40 -12.71 4.16
C GLN A 165 -9.77 -14.02 3.48
N VAL A 166 -9.81 -14.03 2.15
CA VAL A 166 -10.00 -15.24 1.36
C VAL A 166 -8.76 -15.45 0.51
N TYR A 167 -8.02 -16.52 0.80
CA TYR A 167 -6.87 -16.93 0.01
C TYR A 167 -7.32 -17.90 -1.08
N LEU A 168 -7.10 -17.54 -2.34
CA LEU A 168 -7.36 -18.38 -3.49
C LEU A 168 -6.08 -19.12 -3.86
N GLN A 169 -6.01 -20.37 -3.41
CA GLN A 169 -4.92 -21.27 -3.75
C GLN A 169 -5.17 -21.83 -5.15
N CYS A 170 -4.24 -21.57 -6.07
CA CYS A 170 -4.24 -22.10 -7.42
C CYS A 170 -2.81 -22.49 -7.77
N ASP A 171 -2.63 -23.63 -8.43
CA ASP A 171 -1.33 -24.02 -8.94
C ASP A 171 -0.85 -23.05 -10.04
N LEU A 172 0.47 -22.98 -10.20
CA LEU A 172 1.14 -22.09 -11.14
C LEU A 172 0.73 -22.38 -12.59
N GLU A 173 0.64 -23.65 -12.99
CA GLU A 173 0.31 -24.05 -14.36
C GLU A 173 -1.08 -23.56 -14.76
N SER A 174 -2.07 -23.74 -13.88
CA SER A 174 -3.42 -23.23 -14.05
C SER A 174 -3.46 -21.70 -14.10
N CYS A 175 -2.67 -21.00 -13.27
CA CYS A 175 -2.58 -19.53 -13.32
C CYS A 175 -2.01 -19.05 -14.66
N ILE A 176 -0.93 -19.66 -15.15
CA ILE A 176 -0.31 -19.31 -16.44
C ILE A 176 -1.31 -19.56 -17.58
N SER A 177 -1.91 -20.75 -17.63
CA SER A 177 -2.89 -21.12 -18.66
C SER A 177 -4.08 -20.15 -18.69
N ARG A 178 -4.65 -19.83 -17.54
CA ARG A 178 -5.74 -18.85 -17.44
C ARG A 178 -5.31 -17.44 -17.82
N ASN A 179 -4.10 -17.03 -17.44
CA ASN A 179 -3.57 -15.72 -17.78
C ASN A 179 -3.44 -15.54 -19.28
N GLN A 180 -2.95 -16.55 -20.01
CA GLN A 180 -2.83 -16.53 -21.48
C GLN A 180 -4.18 -16.36 -22.19
N CYS A 181 -5.28 -16.76 -21.56
CA CYS A 181 -6.64 -16.60 -22.08
C CYS A 181 -7.29 -15.24 -21.74
N ARG A 182 -6.62 -14.34 -21.01
CA ARG A 182 -7.13 -13.00 -20.68
C ARG A 182 -7.04 -12.07 -21.90
N SER A 183 -7.87 -11.04 -21.94
CA SER A 183 -7.79 -9.97 -22.95
C SER A 183 -6.43 -9.27 -22.92
N GLU A 184 -5.92 -9.03 -21.72
CA GLU A 184 -4.64 -8.39 -21.44
C GLU A 184 -3.82 -9.31 -20.52
N PRO A 185 -3.08 -10.28 -21.09
CA PRO A 185 -2.23 -11.16 -20.32
C PRO A 185 -1.00 -10.41 -19.79
N ILE A 186 -0.63 -10.63 -18.53
CA ILE A 186 0.67 -10.17 -18.01
C ILE A 186 1.79 -11.14 -18.43
N PRO A 187 3.06 -10.70 -18.51
CA PRO A 187 4.17 -11.59 -18.82
C PRO A 187 4.27 -12.74 -17.80
N THR A 188 4.57 -13.95 -18.29
CA THR A 188 4.65 -15.16 -17.46
C THR A 188 5.70 -15.00 -16.35
N GLU A 189 6.77 -14.28 -16.63
CA GLU A 189 7.87 -13.96 -15.72
C GLU A 189 7.38 -13.21 -14.47
N VAL A 190 6.37 -12.35 -14.63
CA VAL A 190 5.75 -11.63 -13.50
C VAL A 190 5.04 -12.62 -12.58
N ILE A 191 4.29 -13.57 -13.13
CA ILE A 191 3.60 -14.61 -12.33
C ILE A 191 4.63 -15.47 -11.60
N LEU A 192 5.72 -15.88 -12.28
CA LEU A 192 6.80 -16.66 -11.69
C LEU A 192 7.47 -15.92 -10.53
N GLU A 193 7.68 -14.61 -10.67
CA GLU A 193 8.26 -13.79 -9.60
C GLU A 193 7.29 -13.58 -8.44
N MET A 194 5.99 -13.43 -8.73
CA MET A 194 4.95 -13.32 -7.70
C MET A 194 4.81 -14.61 -6.88
N VAL A 195 4.95 -15.79 -7.49
CA VAL A 195 4.95 -17.07 -6.74
C VAL A 195 6.02 -17.11 -5.66
N LYS A 196 7.23 -16.61 -5.96
CA LYS A 196 8.35 -16.60 -5.00
C LYS A 196 8.09 -15.67 -3.80
N ARG A 197 7.23 -14.67 -3.96
CA ARG A 197 6.96 -13.60 -3.00
C ARG A 197 5.63 -13.76 -2.26
N LEU A 198 4.73 -14.60 -2.77
CA LEU A 198 3.39 -14.77 -2.22
C LEU A 198 3.45 -15.43 -0.84
N GLU A 199 2.96 -14.71 0.16
CA GLU A 199 2.81 -15.20 1.53
C GLU A 199 1.32 -15.36 1.83
N SER A 200 0.85 -16.60 1.90
CA SER A 200 -0.53 -16.91 2.32
C SER A 200 -0.82 -16.41 3.74
N PRO A 201 -2.07 -16.05 4.08
CA PRO A 201 -2.45 -15.71 5.44
C PRO A 201 -2.00 -16.79 6.45
N ASN A 202 -1.38 -16.38 7.55
CA ASN A 202 -0.82 -17.27 8.55
C ASN A 202 -1.24 -16.83 9.97
N PRO A 203 -2.40 -17.28 10.47
CA PRO A 203 -2.90 -16.96 11.81
C PRO A 203 -1.94 -17.30 12.96
N GLN A 204 -1.06 -18.30 12.76
CA GLN A 204 -0.11 -18.72 13.79
C GLN A 204 1.05 -17.72 13.93
N LYS A 205 1.50 -17.13 12.82
CA LYS A 205 2.51 -16.07 12.80
C LYS A 205 1.90 -14.71 13.15
N ASN A 206 0.70 -14.45 12.61
CA ASN A 206 0.02 -13.19 12.67
C ASN A 206 -1.39 -13.38 13.23
N SER A 207 -1.58 -13.14 14.53
CA SER A 207 -2.90 -13.33 15.17
C SER A 207 -4.03 -12.49 14.54
N TRP A 208 -3.69 -11.37 13.91
CA TRP A 208 -4.63 -10.52 13.18
C TRP A 208 -5.14 -11.15 11.86
N GLU A 209 -4.51 -12.24 11.39
CA GLU A 209 -4.95 -12.97 10.20
C GLU A 209 -5.96 -14.09 10.50
N THR A 210 -6.41 -14.24 11.74
CA THR A 210 -7.28 -15.35 12.20
C THR A 210 -8.57 -15.51 11.39
N ASN A 211 -9.18 -14.41 10.94
CA ASN A 211 -10.37 -14.45 10.08
C ASN A 211 -10.01 -14.71 8.62
N SER A 212 -9.35 -15.83 8.34
CA SER A 212 -8.94 -16.22 7.00
C SER A 212 -9.40 -17.63 6.63
N ILE A 213 -9.74 -17.83 5.35
CA ILE A 213 -9.98 -19.16 4.78
C ILE A 213 -9.18 -19.33 3.49
N SER A 214 -8.83 -20.58 3.18
CA SER A 214 -8.19 -20.97 1.92
C SER A 214 -9.17 -21.75 1.06
N LEU A 215 -9.29 -21.36 -0.21
CA LEU A 215 -10.09 -22.04 -1.23
C LEU A 215 -9.17 -22.56 -2.32
N ASN A 216 -9.31 -23.84 -2.66
CA ASN A 216 -8.66 -24.38 -3.85
C ASN A 216 -9.47 -23.97 -5.09
N THR A 217 -8.79 -23.33 -6.03
CA THR A 217 -9.37 -22.76 -7.25
C THR A 217 -8.74 -23.33 -8.51
N THR A 218 -7.98 -24.43 -8.41
CA THR A 218 -7.52 -25.21 -9.57
C THR A 218 -8.72 -25.69 -10.38
N ASP A 219 -9.78 -26.11 -9.70
CA ASP A 219 -11.08 -26.41 -10.30
C ASP A 219 -12.06 -25.22 -10.21
N ASN A 220 -13.25 -25.39 -10.79
CA ASN A 220 -14.31 -24.40 -10.69
C ASN A 220 -14.82 -24.26 -9.24
N LEU A 221 -14.88 -23.01 -8.75
CA LEU A 221 -15.49 -22.68 -7.45
C LEU A 221 -16.90 -23.25 -7.32
N SER A 222 -17.09 -24.13 -6.33
CA SER A 222 -18.37 -24.79 -6.04
C SER A 222 -19.33 -23.86 -5.30
N LYS A 223 -20.62 -24.25 -5.21
CA LYS A 223 -21.59 -23.51 -4.38
C LYS A 223 -21.20 -23.52 -2.89
N CYS A 224 -20.62 -24.61 -2.41
CA CYS A 224 -20.15 -24.73 -1.03
C CYS A 224 -19.01 -23.75 -0.74
N ASP A 225 -18.09 -23.54 -1.67
CA ASP A 225 -17.01 -22.55 -1.49
C ASP A 225 -17.54 -21.13 -1.37
N ILE A 226 -18.52 -20.77 -2.20
CA ILE A 226 -19.20 -19.48 -2.10
C ILE A 226 -19.90 -19.34 -0.75
N GLN A 227 -20.62 -20.38 -0.31
CA GLN A 227 -21.28 -20.38 0.98
C GLN A 227 -20.29 -20.17 2.14
N ARG A 228 -19.14 -20.86 2.14
CA ARG A 228 -18.09 -20.66 3.16
C ARG A 228 -17.58 -19.23 3.20
N VAL A 229 -17.44 -18.56 2.05
CA VAL A 229 -17.07 -17.14 1.97
C VAL A 229 -18.16 -16.26 2.56
N MET A 230 -19.43 -16.51 2.25
CA MET A 230 -20.55 -15.77 2.82
C MET A 230 -20.62 -15.94 4.35
N GLU A 231 -20.41 -17.15 4.85
CA GLU A 231 -20.36 -17.43 6.30
C GLU A 231 -19.21 -16.69 6.99
N LEU A 232 -18.02 -16.68 6.38
CA LEU A 232 -16.87 -15.91 6.88
C LEU A 232 -17.18 -14.41 6.96
N ILE A 233 -17.75 -13.84 5.89
CA ILE A 233 -18.11 -12.41 5.83
C ILE A 233 -19.20 -12.09 6.87
N SER A 234 -20.22 -12.95 6.99
CA SER A 234 -21.29 -12.79 7.99
C SER A 234 -20.75 -12.85 9.41
N SER A 235 -19.78 -13.72 9.67
CA SER A 235 -19.10 -13.81 10.96
C SER A 235 -18.29 -12.53 11.25
N ALA A 236 -17.55 -12.03 10.25
CA ALA A 236 -16.76 -10.80 10.38
C ALA A 236 -17.65 -9.57 10.61
N LEU A 237 -18.79 -9.46 9.93
CA LEU A 237 -19.77 -8.39 10.13
C LEU A 237 -20.37 -8.40 11.53
N SER A 238 -20.61 -9.58 12.10
CA SER A 238 -21.14 -9.74 13.47
C SER A 238 -20.09 -9.53 14.56
N ASN A 239 -18.79 -9.61 14.22
CA ASN A 239 -17.67 -9.49 15.14
C ASN A 239 -16.70 -8.40 14.66
N PRO A 240 -17.12 -7.12 14.67
CA PRO A 240 -16.25 -6.01 14.26
C PRO A 240 -15.02 -5.94 15.16
N LEU A 241 -13.90 -5.53 14.57
CA LEU A 241 -12.66 -5.36 15.31
C LEU A 241 -12.78 -4.18 16.28
N SER A 242 -12.10 -4.26 17.42
CA SER A 242 -12.01 -3.12 18.34
C SER A 242 -10.91 -2.14 17.91
N PRO A 243 -11.18 -0.82 17.96
CA PRO A 243 -10.13 0.18 17.96
C PRO A 243 -9.19 -0.13 19.13
N ALA A 244 -7.88 -0.05 18.90
CA ALA A 244 -6.93 -0.21 20.00
C ALA A 244 -7.13 0.92 21.02
N GLU A 245 -7.19 0.60 22.32
CA GLU A 245 -6.82 1.58 23.35
C GLU A 245 -5.34 1.96 23.16
N ASP A 246 -5.07 3.26 23.22
CA ASP A 246 -3.85 3.99 22.83
C ASP A 246 -2.50 3.22 22.80
N ASN A 247 -1.90 3.20 21.62
CA ASN A 247 -0.44 3.30 21.42
C ASN A 247 -0.07 3.79 19.99
N THR A 248 -1.04 4.21 19.18
CA THR A 248 -0.78 4.70 17.81
C THR A 248 -0.03 6.02 17.81
N LYS A 249 -0.39 6.98 18.68
CA LYS A 249 0.36 8.24 18.83
C LYS A 249 1.78 8.02 19.33
N GLN A 250 1.97 7.11 20.28
CA GLN A 250 3.30 6.77 20.81
C GLN A 250 4.15 6.05 19.74
N LYS A 251 3.57 5.07 19.04
CA LYS A 251 4.23 4.38 17.92
C LYS A 251 4.55 5.34 16.76
N GLU A 252 3.68 6.30 16.44
CA GLU A 252 3.92 7.31 15.41
C GLU A 252 4.98 8.33 15.84
N ALA A 253 4.97 8.76 17.10
CA ALA A 253 6.03 9.59 17.67
C ALA A 253 7.38 8.86 17.67
N ASP A 254 7.41 7.57 18.00
CA ASP A 254 8.62 6.77 18.01
C ASP A 254 9.11 6.45 16.59
N ARG A 255 8.21 6.31 15.61
CA ARG A 255 8.53 6.28 14.17
C ARG A 255 9.16 7.59 13.69
N LEU A 256 8.56 8.72 14.05
CA LEU A 256 9.08 10.04 13.68
C LEU A 256 10.47 10.26 14.29
N LYS A 257 10.68 9.83 15.54
CA LYS A 257 12.00 9.84 16.19
C LYS A 257 12.99 8.94 15.47
N CYS A 258 12.61 7.72 15.08
CA CYS A 258 13.48 6.79 14.35
C CYS A 258 13.91 7.37 12.99
N ALA A 259 12.96 7.87 12.20
CA ALA A 259 13.25 8.54 10.93
C ALA A 259 14.16 9.76 11.12
N THR A 260 13.91 10.56 12.17
CA THR A 260 14.77 11.71 12.52
C THR A 260 16.17 11.27 12.93
N ASN A 261 16.31 10.15 13.65
CA ASN A 261 17.60 9.58 14.05
C ASN A 261 18.41 9.13 12.83
N VAL A 262 17.79 8.35 11.92
CA VAL A 262 18.43 7.91 10.67
C VAL A 262 18.88 9.12 9.84
N VAL A 263 17.99 10.08 9.59
CA VAL A 263 18.31 11.30 8.81
C VAL A 263 19.45 12.09 9.46
N HIS A 264 19.46 12.17 10.80
CA HIS A 264 20.53 12.88 11.51
C HIS A 264 21.88 12.17 11.36
N GLN A 265 21.93 10.86 11.56
CA GLN A 265 23.16 10.07 11.40
C GLN A 265 23.68 10.12 9.95
N THR A 266 22.77 10.05 8.98
CA THR A 266 23.11 10.21 7.57
C THR A 266 23.63 11.62 7.27
N ASP A 267 23.03 12.70 7.79
CA ASP A 267 23.58 14.07 7.62
C ASP A 267 25.01 14.17 8.18
N GLN A 268 25.27 13.58 9.36
CA GLN A 268 26.61 13.57 9.93
C GLN A 268 27.62 12.84 9.01
N ALA A 269 27.24 11.70 8.44
CA ALA A 269 28.07 10.96 7.50
C ALA A 269 28.30 11.73 6.18
N CYS A 270 27.24 12.30 5.60
CA CYS A 270 27.34 13.15 4.40
C CYS A 270 28.30 14.33 4.63
N ARG A 271 28.26 15.00 5.79
CA ARG A 271 29.19 16.11 6.10
C ARG A 271 30.66 15.66 6.14
N ARG A 272 30.94 14.45 6.64
CA ARG A 272 32.30 13.89 6.62
C ARG A 272 32.75 13.66 5.18
N HIS A 273 31.90 13.04 4.35
CA HIS A 273 32.21 12.80 2.95
C HIS A 273 32.38 14.08 2.13
N ILE A 274 31.57 15.12 2.37
CA ILE A 274 31.77 16.44 1.76
C ILE A 274 33.12 17.02 2.18
N SER A 275 33.49 16.90 3.46
CA SER A 275 34.79 17.39 3.96
C SER A 275 35.95 16.65 3.30
N GLU A 276 35.84 15.34 3.10
CA GLU A 276 36.81 14.53 2.35
C GLU A 276 36.89 14.98 0.89
N ALA A 277 35.76 15.15 0.21
CA ALA A 277 35.72 15.64 -1.17
C ALA A 277 36.38 17.01 -1.31
N MET A 278 36.11 17.94 -0.40
CA MET A 278 36.73 19.26 -0.36
C MET A 278 38.25 19.19 -0.10
N LYS A 279 38.71 18.22 0.71
CA LYS A 279 40.14 17.98 0.94
C LYS A 279 40.81 17.43 -0.32
N THR A 280 40.21 16.41 -0.95
CA THR A 280 40.71 15.83 -2.21
C THR A 280 40.77 16.89 -3.32
N ALA A 281 39.74 17.72 -3.48
CA ALA A 281 39.77 18.80 -4.46
C ALA A 281 40.90 19.81 -4.19
N ARG A 282 41.19 20.12 -2.92
CA ARG A 282 42.30 20.99 -2.54
C ARG A 282 43.67 20.36 -2.83
N GLU A 283 43.84 19.07 -2.56
CA GLU A 283 45.06 18.32 -2.88
C GLU A 283 45.33 18.28 -4.40
N ASN A 284 44.26 18.23 -5.20
CA ASN A 284 44.30 18.31 -6.66
C ASN A 284 44.36 19.76 -7.20
N GLN A 285 44.67 20.73 -6.35
CA GLN A 285 44.88 22.14 -6.73
C GLN A 285 43.70 22.78 -7.47
N VAL A 286 42.47 22.41 -7.12
CA VAL A 286 41.26 22.99 -7.70
C VAL A 286 41.19 24.51 -7.45
N ALA A 287 40.88 25.28 -8.49
CA ALA A 287 40.85 26.73 -8.43
C ALA A 287 39.81 27.25 -7.40
N PRO A 288 40.03 28.39 -6.74
CA PRO A 288 39.12 28.91 -5.70
C PRO A 288 37.67 29.09 -6.15
N LYS A 289 37.46 29.45 -7.43
CA LYS A 289 36.11 29.58 -8.02
C LYS A 289 35.40 28.22 -8.12
N HIS A 290 36.12 27.19 -8.57
CA HIS A 290 35.61 25.83 -8.68
C HIS A 290 35.43 25.16 -7.31
N MET A 291 36.27 25.48 -6.33
CA MET A 291 36.08 25.09 -4.92
C MET A 291 34.77 25.62 -4.34
N LYS A 292 34.42 26.88 -4.64
CA LYS A 292 33.15 27.48 -4.21
C LYS A 292 31.95 26.81 -4.90
N SER A 293 32.08 26.49 -6.19
CA SER A 293 31.07 25.75 -6.95
C SER A 293 30.84 24.34 -6.39
N LEU A 294 31.92 23.60 -6.16
CA LEU A 294 31.89 22.26 -5.57
C LEU A 294 31.19 22.24 -4.22
N ALA A 295 31.53 23.20 -3.33
CA ALA A 295 30.89 23.31 -2.03
C ALA A 295 29.39 23.59 -2.13
N ALA A 296 28.95 24.40 -3.11
CA ALA A 296 27.54 24.69 -3.32
C ALA A 296 26.79 23.44 -3.81
N GLN A 297 27.29 22.78 -4.85
CA GLN A 297 26.67 21.59 -5.45
C GLN A 297 26.58 20.42 -4.45
N LEU A 298 27.65 20.17 -3.69
CA LEU A 298 27.65 19.12 -2.67
C LEU A 298 26.65 19.37 -1.54
N ASN A 299 26.45 20.63 -1.14
CA ASN A 299 25.47 20.97 -0.10
C ASN A 299 24.03 20.91 -0.63
N GLU A 300 23.80 21.29 -1.87
CA GLU A 300 22.48 21.19 -2.53
C GLU A 300 22.08 19.73 -2.77
N SER A 301 22.99 18.92 -3.29
CA SER A 301 22.83 17.47 -3.43
C SER A 301 22.50 16.82 -2.08
N LYS A 302 23.27 17.13 -1.02
CA LYS A 302 22.98 16.64 0.34
C LYS A 302 21.60 17.05 0.84
N ALA A 303 21.20 18.31 0.64
CA ALA A 303 19.89 18.79 1.09
C ALA A 303 18.74 18.03 0.41
N THR A 304 18.86 17.82 -0.91
CA THR A 304 17.91 17.05 -1.72
C THR A 304 17.87 15.59 -1.28
N PHE A 305 19.05 14.98 -1.11
CA PHE A 305 19.19 13.60 -0.65
C PHE A 305 18.55 13.36 0.72
N LEU A 306 18.83 14.20 1.72
CA LEU A 306 18.25 14.07 3.05
C LEU A 306 16.74 14.31 3.08
N HIS A 307 16.24 15.22 2.24
CA HIS A 307 14.81 15.44 2.08
C HIS A 307 14.11 14.21 1.50
N ASN A 308 14.69 13.61 0.45
CA ASN A 308 14.16 12.40 -0.18
C ASN A 308 14.23 11.21 0.77
N LEU A 309 15.35 11.00 1.47
CA LEU A 309 15.51 9.97 2.48
C LEU A 309 14.47 10.09 3.59
N ARG A 310 14.21 11.31 4.10
CA ARG A 310 13.17 11.52 5.11
C ARG A 310 11.79 11.14 4.60
N ARG A 311 11.47 11.53 3.36
CA ARG A 311 10.18 11.21 2.74
C ARG A 311 10.03 9.70 2.54
N GLN A 312 11.07 9.04 2.05
CA GLN A 312 11.12 7.58 1.88
C GLN A 312 10.95 6.85 3.21
N LEU A 313 11.69 7.23 4.25
CA LEU A 313 11.57 6.59 5.57
C LEU A 313 10.17 6.76 6.16
N LEU A 314 9.52 7.91 5.98
CA LEU A 314 8.14 8.11 6.45
C LEU A 314 7.12 7.32 5.62
N GLN A 315 7.37 7.18 4.32
CA GLN A 315 6.55 6.35 3.44
C GLN A 315 6.74 4.87 3.78
N GLU A 316 7.97 4.35 3.81
CA GLU A 316 8.30 2.96 4.12
C GLU A 316 7.97 2.55 5.57
N ALA A 317 8.13 3.44 6.55
CA ALA A 317 7.76 3.18 7.95
C ALA A 317 6.23 3.14 8.19
N SER A 318 5.43 3.52 7.19
CA SER A 318 4.00 3.23 7.19
C SER A 318 3.74 1.72 6.98
N PHE A 319 4.70 0.98 6.41
CA PHE A 319 4.56 -0.42 5.99
C PHE A 319 5.43 -1.43 6.78
N ALA A 320 6.41 -0.99 7.57
CA ALA A 320 7.26 -1.88 8.36
C ALA A 320 6.57 -2.33 9.66
N GLN A 321 6.39 -3.65 9.81
CA GLN A 321 6.06 -4.29 11.08
C GLN A 321 7.22 -4.18 12.09
N GLU A 322 6.96 -4.65 13.30
CA GLU A 322 7.76 -4.70 14.54
C GLU A 322 9.15 -5.38 14.45
N GLU A 323 9.85 -5.29 13.32
CA GLU A 323 11.28 -5.58 13.28
C GLU A 323 12.04 -4.31 13.67
N ASP A 324 12.93 -4.43 14.67
CA ASP A 324 13.89 -3.40 15.03
C ASP A 324 14.62 -2.96 13.75
N ILE A 325 14.30 -1.76 13.26
CA ILE A 325 14.99 -1.18 12.12
C ILE A 325 16.45 -1.08 12.52
N ASP A 326 17.31 -1.87 11.88
CA ASP A 326 18.76 -1.75 12.02
C ASP A 326 19.18 -0.40 11.41
N VAL A 327 19.16 0.62 12.26
CA VAL A 327 19.50 2.02 11.94
C VAL A 327 20.86 2.07 11.26
N GLU A 328 21.83 1.28 11.74
CA GLU A 328 23.18 1.28 11.21
C GLU A 328 23.23 0.75 9.78
N ARG A 329 22.49 -0.34 9.48
CA ARG A 329 22.38 -0.89 8.12
C ARG A 329 21.64 0.04 7.16
N VAL A 330 20.60 0.75 7.63
CA VAL A 330 19.87 1.73 6.81
C VAL A 330 20.75 2.95 6.52
N VAL A 331 21.41 3.50 7.54
CA VAL A 331 22.35 4.62 7.37
C VAL A 331 23.47 4.25 6.41
N LYS A 332 24.06 3.05 6.55
CA LYS A 332 25.15 2.60 5.67
C LYS A 332 24.74 2.60 4.19
N ARG A 333 23.58 2.00 3.87
CA ARG A 333 23.06 1.98 2.50
C ARG A 333 22.79 3.38 1.94
N ALA A 334 22.17 4.25 2.75
CA ALA A 334 21.91 5.63 2.36
C ALA A 334 23.23 6.39 2.07
N VAL A 335 24.25 6.18 2.92
CA VAL A 335 25.56 6.82 2.74
C VAL A 335 26.27 6.30 1.48
N ASP A 336 26.17 5.00 1.17
CA ASP A 336 26.75 4.42 -0.05
C ASP A 336 26.16 5.06 -1.32
N VAL A 337 24.86 5.34 -1.33
CA VAL A 337 24.18 6.05 -2.44
C VAL A 337 24.72 7.48 -2.57
N PHE A 338 24.79 8.23 -1.47
CA PHE A 338 25.31 9.60 -1.49
C PHE A 338 26.79 9.66 -1.90
N ASP A 339 27.61 8.68 -1.51
CA ASP A 339 29.02 8.63 -1.89
C ASP A 339 29.22 8.49 -3.41
N HIS A 340 28.29 7.84 -4.10
CA HIS A 340 28.30 7.74 -5.56
C HIS A 340 28.05 9.11 -6.21
N GLU A 341 26.98 9.79 -5.82
CA GLU A 341 26.62 11.12 -6.33
C GLU A 341 27.74 12.15 -6.04
N LYS A 342 28.32 12.09 -4.84
CA LYS A 342 29.48 12.90 -4.46
C LYS A 342 30.68 12.70 -5.41
N LYS A 343 31.00 11.44 -5.76
CA LYS A 343 32.12 11.13 -6.65
C LYS A 343 31.89 11.70 -8.05
N GLU A 344 30.67 11.65 -8.56
CA GLU A 344 30.35 12.25 -9.85
C GLU A 344 30.54 13.77 -9.85
N ILE A 345 30.01 14.46 -8.83
CA ILE A 345 30.15 15.92 -8.71
C ILE A 345 31.63 16.30 -8.61
N LEU A 346 32.41 15.56 -7.82
CA LEU A 346 33.85 15.79 -7.68
C LEU A 346 34.59 15.59 -9.00
N LEU A 347 34.30 14.52 -9.74
CA LEU A 347 34.92 14.24 -11.05
C LEU A 347 34.59 15.33 -12.07
N ARG A 348 33.33 15.80 -12.13
CA ARG A 348 32.92 16.88 -13.05
C ARG A 348 33.71 18.16 -12.78
N ILE A 349 33.80 18.58 -11.52
CA ILE A 349 34.54 19.80 -11.15
C ILE A 349 36.05 19.65 -11.41
N MET A 350 36.63 18.46 -11.19
CA MET A 350 38.03 18.22 -11.49
C MET A 350 38.32 18.28 -12.99
N ASN A 351 37.40 17.81 -13.82
CA ASN A 351 37.52 17.86 -15.29
C ASN A 351 37.35 19.29 -15.83
N GLU A 352 36.52 20.12 -15.20
CA GLU A 352 36.36 21.56 -15.51
C GLU A 352 37.57 22.42 -15.08
N ASN A 353 38.47 21.84 -14.29
CA ASN A 353 39.64 22.52 -13.72
C ASN A 353 40.95 22.24 -14.49
N ASN A 354 40.92 21.31 -15.45
CA ASN A 354 41.94 21.15 -16.50
C ASN A 354 41.58 22.00 -17.71
#